data_AF-A0AAW2R2U1-F1
#
_entry.id   AF-A0AAW2R2U1-F1
#
_cell.length_a   1.000
_cell.length_b   1.000
_cell.length_c   1.000
_cell.angle_alpha   90.00
_cell.angle_beta   90.00
_cell.angle_gamma   90.00
#
_symmetry.space_group_name_H-M   'P 1'
#
loop_
_entity.id
_entity.type
_entity.pdbx_description
1 polymer ?
#
loop_
_entity_poly.entity_id
_entity_poly.type
_entity_poly.pdbx_seq_one_letter_code
_entity_poly.pdbx_strand_id
1 'polypeptide(L)'
;MNVEAEEEITFSSKDLKEIGGSQDDPMVIKLDIENFAVHKVLVDNGSSADIIFWDVLKRMGLEDSVLSPVQTPLVGFGGSEVVSTGTINLPVSMGEEPKRRTVIVKFLVVETPFAYNVKR
;
A
#
# COMPACT_ATOMS: atom_id res chain seq x y z
N MET A 1 -31.90 3.00 -6.90
CA MET A 1 -30.51 2.54 -6.68
C MET A 1 -29.65 3.75 -6.92
N ASN A 2 -29.16 4.40 -5.87
CA ASN A 2 -28.26 5.53 -6.01
C ASN A 2 -26.85 4.95 -6.06
N VAL A 3 -26.22 5.02 -7.23
CA VAL A 3 -24.78 4.80 -7.35
C VAL A 3 -24.12 6.11 -6.93
N GLU A 4 -23.52 6.15 -5.74
CA GLU A 4 -22.64 7.26 -5.38
C GLU A 4 -21.42 7.19 -6.28
N ALA A 5 -21.11 8.28 -6.98
CA ALA A 5 -19.96 8.35 -7.87
C ALA A 5 -18.68 8.33 -7.04
N GLU A 6 -17.83 7.33 -7.25
CA GLU A 6 -16.46 7.35 -6.76
C GLU A 6 -15.73 8.52 -7.45
N GLU A 7 -15.46 9.61 -6.72
CA GLU A 7 -14.58 10.65 -7.28
C GLU A 7 -13.19 10.05 -7.46
N GLU A 8 -12.72 10.05 -8.71
CA GLU A 8 -11.36 9.68 -9.07
C GLU A 8 -10.38 10.73 -8.54
N ILE A 9 -9.25 10.28 -8.01
CA ILE A 9 -8.14 11.14 -7.61
C ILE A 9 -7.21 11.27 -8.82
N THR A 10 -7.20 12.46 -9.43
CA THR A 10 -6.35 12.78 -10.58
C THR A 10 -5.17 13.66 -10.18
N PHE A 11 -3.96 13.26 -10.52
CA PHE A 11 -2.76 14.08 -10.36
C PHE A 11 -2.48 14.85 -11.65
N SER A 12 -2.09 16.11 -11.52
CA SER A 12 -1.78 17.02 -12.62
C SER A 12 -0.32 17.45 -12.61
N SER A 13 0.14 18.06 -13.70
CA SER A 13 1.50 18.63 -13.81
C SER A 13 1.80 19.69 -12.73
N LYS A 14 0.77 20.24 -12.08
CA LYS A 14 0.89 21.24 -11.02
C LYS A 14 1.23 20.66 -9.65
N ASP A 15 1.03 19.35 -9.48
CA ASP A 15 1.31 18.64 -8.22
C ASP A 15 2.78 18.20 -8.12
N LEU A 16 3.51 18.30 -9.24
CA LEU A 16 4.97 18.17 -9.27
C LEU A 16 5.60 19.38 -8.57
N LYS A 17 6.06 19.18 -7.33
CA LYS A 17 7.05 20.08 -6.75
C LYS A 17 8.28 20.05 -7.65
N GLU A 18 8.90 21.21 -7.89
CA GLU A 18 10.17 21.32 -8.62
C GLU A 18 11.26 20.56 -7.85
N ILE A 19 11.36 19.25 -8.08
CA ILE A 19 12.38 18.38 -7.50
C ILE A 19 13.42 18.18 -8.60
N GLY A 20 14.57 18.85 -8.45
CA GLY A 20 15.75 18.68 -9.30
C GLY A 20 16.47 17.35 -9.09
N GLY A 21 15.73 16.24 -9.03
CA GLY A 21 16.22 14.87 -8.89
C GLY A 21 15.75 14.02 -10.07
N SER A 22 16.48 12.94 -10.37
CA SER A 22 16.13 11.96 -11.41
C SER A 22 14.67 11.53 -11.29
N GLN A 23 13.95 11.44 -12.43
CA GLN A 23 12.52 11.15 -12.52
C GLN A 23 12.08 9.75 -12.04
N ASP A 24 12.92 9.03 -11.31
CA ASP A 24 12.67 7.68 -10.79
C ASP A 24 12.23 7.68 -9.32
N ASP A 25 11.81 8.84 -8.77
CA ASP A 25 11.29 8.87 -7.41
C ASP A 25 9.90 8.22 -7.37
N PRO A 26 9.72 7.11 -6.61
CA PRO A 26 8.43 6.46 -6.49
C PRO A 26 7.38 7.41 -5.92
N MET A 27 6.15 7.36 -6.45
CA MET A 27 5.04 8.10 -5.85
C MET A 27 4.74 7.52 -4.46
N VAL A 28 5.11 8.27 -3.43
CA VAL A 28 4.79 7.96 -2.03
C VAL A 28 3.67 8.84 -1.52
N ILE A 29 2.61 8.22 -1.02
CA ILE A 29 1.47 8.93 -0.42
C ILE A 29 1.41 8.68 1.09
N LYS A 30 0.69 9.56 1.79
CA LYS A 30 0.33 9.38 3.19
C LYS A 30 -1.06 8.78 3.29
N LEU A 31 -1.22 7.72 4.07
CA LEU A 31 -2.50 7.07 4.35
C LEU A 31 -2.64 6.88 5.86
N ASP A 32 -3.88 6.95 6.35
CA ASP A 32 -4.22 6.49 7.70
C ASP A 32 -4.67 5.04 7.61
N ILE A 33 -3.86 4.10 8.09
CA ILE A 33 -4.17 2.67 8.10
C ILE A 33 -4.46 2.27 9.54
N GLU A 34 -5.65 1.75 9.84
CA GLU A 34 -6.07 1.38 11.21
C GLU A 34 -5.82 2.51 12.23
N ASN A 35 -6.09 3.77 11.84
CA ASN A 35 -5.84 4.98 12.62
C ASN A 35 -4.36 5.32 12.86
N PHE A 36 -3.42 4.69 12.15
CA PHE A 36 -1.99 5.05 12.14
C PHE A 36 -1.62 5.78 10.87
N ALA A 37 -0.96 6.94 11.02
CA ALA A 37 -0.45 7.72 9.89
C ALA A 37 0.79 7.04 9.26
N VAL A 38 0.59 6.37 8.13
CA VAL A 38 1.65 5.71 7.35
C VAL A 38 2.12 6.65 6.25
N HIS A 39 3.38 7.09 6.33
CA HIS A 39 3.91 8.21 5.53
C HIS A 39 4.59 7.80 4.21
N LYS A 40 4.91 6.52 4.04
CA LYS A 40 5.71 6.01 2.92
C LYS A 40 5.00 4.83 2.27
N VAL A 41 3.81 5.10 1.71
CA VAL A 41 3.06 4.08 0.96
C VAL A 41 3.45 4.21 -0.51
N LEU A 42 4.09 3.17 -1.06
CA LEU A 42 4.36 3.11 -2.49
C LEU A 42 3.07 2.82 -3.25
N VAL A 43 2.81 3.60 -4.30
CA VAL A 43 1.79 3.28 -5.28
C VAL A 43 2.46 2.64 -6.50
N ASP A 44 2.21 1.34 -6.70
CA ASP A 44 2.67 0.58 -7.86
C ASP A 44 1.46 0.12 -8.69
N ASN A 45 1.18 0.85 -9.78
CA ASN A 45 0.08 0.52 -10.70
C ASN A 45 0.31 -0.77 -11.51
N GLY A 46 1.52 -1.34 -11.47
CA GLY A 46 1.85 -2.63 -12.05
C GLY A 46 1.67 -3.80 -11.08
N SER A 47 1.42 -3.54 -9.79
CA SER A 47 1.19 -4.57 -8.79
C SER A 47 -0.23 -5.12 -8.86
N SER A 48 -0.37 -6.44 -8.72
CA SER A 48 -1.67 -7.12 -8.62
C SER A 48 -2.16 -7.28 -7.17
N ALA A 49 -1.36 -6.87 -6.19
CA ALA A 49 -1.66 -7.03 -4.77
C ALA A 49 -1.20 -5.82 -3.93
N ASP A 50 -2.00 -5.50 -2.92
CA ASP A 50 -1.63 -4.58 -1.85
C ASP A 50 -0.78 -5.32 -0.81
N ILE A 51 0.40 -4.81 -0.50
CA ILE A 51 1.36 -5.46 0.40
C ILE A 51 1.58 -4.59 1.64
N ILE A 52 1.56 -5.20 2.82
CA ILE A 52 2.02 -4.59 4.07
C ILE A 52 3.12 -5.44 4.71
N PHE A 53 4.18 -4.80 5.15
CA PHE A 53 5.26 -5.50 5.83
C PHE A 53 4.85 -5.88 7.25
N TRP A 54 5.28 -7.07 7.68
CA TRP A 54 5.08 -7.53 9.05
C TRP A 54 5.63 -6.54 10.09
N ASP A 55 6.77 -5.91 9.81
CA ASP A 55 7.35 -4.89 10.70
C ASP A 55 6.53 -3.60 10.78
N VAL A 56 5.73 -3.28 9.76
CA VAL A 56 4.78 -2.16 9.81
C VAL A 56 3.62 -2.53 10.73
N LEU A 57 3.08 -3.75 10.63
CA LEU A 57 2.05 -4.23 11.55
C LEU A 57 2.51 -4.22 13.01
N LYS A 58 3.74 -4.68 13.31
CA LYS A 58 4.33 -4.58 14.65
C LYS A 58 4.40 -3.13 15.15
N ARG A 59 4.80 -2.19 14.29
CA ARG A 59 4.88 -0.76 14.65
C ARG A 59 3.50 -0.14 14.90
N MET A 60 2.46 -0.72 14.32
CA MET A 60 1.06 -0.36 14.55
C MET A 60 0.45 -1.09 15.77
N GLY A 61 1.19 -1.96 16.47
CA GLY A 61 0.65 -2.74 17.58
C GLY A 61 -0.30 -3.87 17.14
N LEU A 62 -0.18 -4.33 15.89
CA LEU A 62 -1.03 -5.34 15.28
C LEU A 62 -0.33 -6.71 15.14
N GLU A 63 0.78 -6.93 15.83
CA GLU A 63 1.57 -8.17 15.79
C GLU A 63 0.82 -9.42 16.25
N ASP A 64 -0.19 -9.26 17.11
CA ASP A 64 -1.02 -10.37 17.61
C ASP A 64 -2.28 -10.58 16.75
N SER A 65 -2.42 -9.85 15.63
CA SER A 65 -3.58 -9.98 14.75
C SER A 65 -3.61 -11.34 14.08
N VAL A 66 -4.78 -11.99 14.09
CA VAL A 66 -4.98 -13.27 13.41
C VAL A 66 -4.99 -13.04 11.90
N LEU A 67 -3.97 -13.54 11.22
CA LEU A 67 -3.88 -13.51 9.76
C LEU A 67 -4.72 -14.61 9.13
N SER A 68 -5.38 -14.28 8.02
CA SER A 68 -6.03 -15.30 7.19
C SER A 68 -4.98 -16.03 6.35
N PRO A 69 -5.03 -17.37 6.24
CA PRO A 69 -4.08 -18.12 5.44
C PRO A 69 -4.19 -17.76 3.95
N VAL A 70 -3.05 -17.74 3.27
CA VAL A 70 -3.00 -17.60 1.80
C VAL A 70 -2.35 -18.84 1.20
N GLN A 71 -2.85 -19.28 0.04
CA GLN A 71 -2.37 -20.49 -0.62
C GLN A 71 -1.50 -20.19 -1.84
N THR A 72 -1.38 -18.93 -2.24
CA THR A 72 -0.76 -18.53 -3.51
C THR A 72 0.45 -17.63 -3.22
N PRO A 73 1.67 -18.03 -3.64
CA PRO A 73 2.84 -17.16 -3.52
C PRO A 73 2.73 -15.96 -4.46
N LEU A 74 3.29 -14.82 -4.08
CA LEU A 74 3.46 -13.70 -5.01
C LEU A 74 4.66 -13.97 -5.90
N VAL A 75 4.45 -14.00 -7.21
CA VAL A 75 5.53 -14.16 -8.18
C VAL A 75 5.77 -12.83 -8.87
N GLY A 76 6.94 -12.25 -8.62
CA GLY A 76 7.36 -11.00 -9.24
C GLY A 76 7.89 -11.19 -10.67
N PHE A 77 8.11 -10.07 -11.36
CA PHE A 77 8.81 -10.08 -12.64
C PHE A 77 10.22 -10.64 -12.47
N GLY A 78 10.55 -11.69 -13.24
CA GLY A 78 11.81 -12.44 -13.09
C GLY A 78 11.70 -13.75 -12.31
N GLY A 79 10.49 -14.17 -11.91
CA GLY A 79 10.23 -15.49 -11.31
C GLY A 79 10.66 -15.63 -9.86
N SER A 80 10.98 -14.51 -9.19
CA SER A 80 11.21 -14.52 -7.74
C SER A 80 9.88 -14.65 -7.02
N GLU A 81 9.77 -15.65 -6.17
CA GLU A 81 8.58 -15.89 -5.35
C GLU A 81 8.78 -15.30 -3.96
N VAL A 82 7.77 -14.58 -3.48
CA VAL A 82 7.68 -14.19 -2.08
C VAL A 82 6.52 -14.91 -1.43
N VAL A 83 6.87 -15.69 -0.41
CA VAL A 83 5.90 -16.33 0.48
C VAL A 83 5.44 -15.29 1.49
N SER A 84 4.15 -14.99 1.45
CA SER A 84 3.48 -14.16 2.44
C SER A 84 3.04 -14.98 3.64
N THR A 85 3.06 -14.37 4.82
CA THR A 85 2.60 -14.95 6.08
C THR A 85 1.08 -15.16 6.08
N GLY A 86 0.34 -14.30 5.38
CA GLY A 86 -1.12 -14.37 5.28
C GLY A 86 -1.71 -13.07 4.76
N THR A 87 -3.01 -12.87 4.98
CA THR A 87 -3.69 -11.63 4.62
C THR A 87 -4.41 -11.01 5.82
N ILE A 88 -4.51 -9.69 5.82
CA ILE A 88 -5.24 -8.90 6.82
C ILE A 88 -6.11 -7.85 6.12
N ASN A 89 -7.31 -7.61 6.63
CA ASN A 89 -8.18 -6.54 6.15
C ASN A 89 -8.03 -5.35 7.08
N LEU A 90 -7.62 -4.18 6.55
CA LEU A 90 -7.44 -2.97 7.34
C LEU A 90 -8.24 -1.81 6.72
N PRO A 91 -8.86 -0.94 7.54
CA PRO A 91 -9.40 0.32 7.07
C PRO A 91 -8.26 1.26 6.69
N VAL A 92 -8.34 1.79 5.48
CA VAL A 92 -7.41 2.77 4.92
C VAL A 92 -8.19 4.04 4.64
N SER A 93 -7.77 5.13 5.25
CA SER A 93 -8.35 6.44 5.04
C SER A 93 -7.40 7.37 4.30
N MET A 94 -7.96 8.18 3.41
CA MET A 94 -7.24 9.19 2.64
C MET A 94 -8.04 10.49 2.57
N GLY A 95 -7.31 11.60 2.52
CA GLY A 95 -7.87 12.95 2.54
C GLY A 95 -8.13 13.46 3.95
N GLU A 96 -8.61 14.68 4.03
CA GLU A 96 -8.93 15.37 5.28
C GLU A 96 -10.43 15.64 5.37
N GLU A 97 -10.95 15.79 6.58
CA GLU A 97 -12.35 16.16 6.81
C GLU A 97 -12.70 17.48 6.10
N PRO A 98 -13.89 17.61 5.47
CA PRO A 98 -14.99 16.65 5.44
C PRO A 98 -14.93 15.64 4.28
N LYS A 99 -13.85 15.63 3.48
CA LYS A 99 -13.71 14.81 2.27
C LYS A 99 -12.95 13.50 2.53
N ARG A 100 -12.74 13.13 3.79
CA ARG A 100 -12.03 11.92 4.15
C ARG A 100 -12.80 10.70 3.66
N ARG A 101 -12.11 9.81 2.93
CA ARG A 101 -12.68 8.54 2.46
C ARG A 101 -11.97 7.40 3.15
N THR A 102 -12.73 6.41 3.60
CA THR A 102 -12.22 5.19 4.24
C THR A 102 -12.70 3.97 3.47
N VAL A 103 -11.79 3.09 3.12
CA VAL A 103 -12.07 1.82 2.43
C VAL A 103 -11.39 0.66 3.16
N ILE A 104 -11.96 -0.54 3.10
CA ILE A 104 -11.31 -1.74 3.62
C ILE A 104 -10.41 -2.31 2.53
N VAL A 105 -9.11 -2.38 2.80
CA VAL A 105 -8.11 -2.95 1.89
C VAL A 105 -7.63 -4.28 2.43
N LYS A 106 -7.56 -5.29 1.56
CA LYS A 106 -7.00 -6.60 1.90
C LYS A 106 -5.51 -6.59 1.57
N PHE A 107 -4.69 -6.47 2.61
CA PHE A 107 -3.25 -6.54 2.46
C PHE A 107 -2.73 -7.97 2.54
N LEU A 108 -1.76 -8.26 1.69
CA LEU A 108 -0.87 -9.40 1.86
C LEU A 108 0.26 -9.04 2.83
N VAL A 109 0.46 -9.88 3.84
CA VAL A 109 1.47 -9.67 4.87
C VAL A 109 2.75 -10.40 4.50
N VAL A 110 3.86 -9.68 4.44
CA VAL A 110 5.16 -10.23 4.05
C VAL A 110 6.21 -9.99 5.15
N GLU A 111 6.96 -11.03 5.48
CA GLU A 111 8.01 -11.03 6.51
C GLU A 111 9.42 -10.68 6.00
N THR A 112 9.59 -10.46 4.69
CA THR A 112 10.90 -10.15 4.12
C THR A 112 11.15 -8.65 4.03
N PRO A 113 12.41 -8.20 4.24
CA PRO A 113 12.82 -6.92 3.70
C PRO A 113 12.84 -7.09 2.18
N PHE A 114 11.78 -6.67 1.50
CA PHE A 114 11.90 -6.38 0.07
C PHE A 114 12.93 -5.24 -0.02
N ALA A 115 14.20 -5.60 -0.21
CA ALA A 115 15.10 -4.71 -0.90
C ALA A 115 14.43 -4.49 -2.25
N TYR A 116 13.92 -3.28 -2.49
CA TYR A 116 13.63 -2.78 -3.82
C TYR A 116 14.91 -2.88 -4.64
N ASN A 117 15.23 -4.09 -5.10
CA ASN A 117 16.29 -4.31 -6.05
C ASN A 117 15.67 -3.96 -7.38
N VAL A 118 15.73 -2.67 -7.71
CA VAL A 118 15.65 -2.22 -9.09
C VAL A 118 16.54 -3.15 -9.91
N LYS A 119 15.93 -3.92 -10.81
CA LYS A 119 16.67 -4.57 -11.88
C LYS A 119 16.23 -3.95 -13.19
N ARG A 120 17.25 -3.31 -13.78
CA ARG A 120 17.33 -2.60 -15.05
C ARG A 120 16.67 -3.35 -16.21
#